data_AF-A0A6J8D9T9-F1
#
_entry.id   AF-A0A6J8D9T9-F1
#
_cell.length_a   1.000
_cell.length_b   1.000
_cell.length_c   1.000
_cell.angle_alpha   90.00
_cell.angle_beta   90.00
_cell.angle_gamma   90.00
#
_symmetry.space_group_name_H-M   'P 1'
#
loop_
_entity.id
_entity.type
_entity.pdbx_description
1 polymer ?
#
loop_
_entity_poly.entity_id
_entity_poly.type
_entity_poly.pdbx_seq_one_letter_code
_entity_poly.pdbx_strand_id
1 'polypeptide(L)'
;MNAMTQALPSKHTDNLLIAKAVVDPSCGQIMNAMTQALPSKHADNLLIAKAVVDPSCGQIPIRMANITDFEQIIQPDTHVAHTDINKLMNVTSFDESKEIPSHLTDLKERSSELLSEDQISQLDKLLIKYDTTFSKNKSDFGRASAIKHTISTGDAKPIKQAPRLPFSKRE
;
A
#
# COMPACT_ATOMS: atom_id res chain seq x y z
N MET A 1 -14.70 10.29 -6.59
CA MET A 1 -14.82 10.94 -7.90
C MET A 1 -14.36 9.94 -8.95
N ASN A 2 -15.08 9.80 -10.06
CA ASN A 2 -14.98 8.65 -10.97
C ASN A 2 -13.87 8.89 -12.00
N ALA A 3 -12.94 7.95 -12.15
CA ALA A 3 -11.84 8.04 -13.13
C ALA A 3 -12.12 7.11 -14.32
N MET A 4 -12.28 7.66 -15.53
CA MET A 4 -12.50 6.89 -16.75
C MET A 4 -11.18 6.24 -17.24
N THR A 5 -11.24 4.95 -17.59
CA THR A 5 -10.07 4.15 -17.99
C THR A 5 -10.26 3.63 -19.41
N GLN A 6 -9.23 3.73 -20.24
CA GLN A 6 -9.21 3.17 -21.60
C GLN A 6 -8.16 2.04 -21.68
N ALA A 7 -8.60 0.85 -22.09
CA ALA A 7 -7.72 -0.29 -22.32
C ALA A 7 -7.07 -0.22 -23.72
N LEU A 8 -5.75 -0.47 -23.80
CA LEU A 8 -5.06 -0.73 -25.07
C LEU A 8 -4.85 -2.25 -25.25
N PRO A 9 -4.98 -2.81 -26.47
CA PRO A 9 -4.79 -4.23 -26.71
C PRO A 9 -3.30 -4.58 -26.85
N SER A 10 -2.77 -5.44 -25.98
CA SER A 10 -1.44 -6.04 -26.17
C SER A 10 -1.54 -7.49 -26.65
N LYS A 11 -1.01 -7.76 -27.84
CA LYS A 11 -0.74 -9.10 -28.34
C LYS A 11 0.55 -9.59 -27.69
N HIS A 12 0.47 -10.31 -26.58
CA HIS A 12 1.41 -11.38 -26.21
C HIS A 12 1.00 -11.97 -24.87
N THR A 13 1.12 -13.29 -24.81
CA THR A 13 0.93 -14.19 -23.66
C THR A 13 1.73 -13.72 -22.44
N ASP A 14 1.10 -12.92 -21.61
CA ASP A 14 1.34 -12.83 -20.18
C ASP A 14 0.00 -12.44 -19.59
N ASN A 15 -0.45 -13.11 -18.53
CA ASN A 15 -1.74 -12.86 -17.85
C ASN A 15 -1.75 -11.50 -17.13
N LEU A 16 -1.07 -10.50 -17.68
CA LEU A 16 -0.85 -9.18 -17.15
C LEU A 16 -1.18 -8.15 -18.23
N LEU A 17 -2.45 -7.81 -18.35
CA LEU A 17 -2.84 -6.62 -19.12
C LEU A 17 -2.40 -5.39 -18.33
N ILE A 18 -1.63 -4.51 -18.97
CA ILE A 18 -1.32 -3.16 -18.47
C ILE A 18 -2.33 -2.21 -19.12
N ALA A 19 -3.42 -1.90 -18.42
CA ALA A 19 -4.35 -0.88 -18.86
C ALA A 19 -3.91 0.50 -18.35
N LYS A 20 -4.29 1.56 -19.08
CA LYS A 20 -3.93 2.94 -18.79
C LYS A 20 -5.17 3.69 -18.28
N ALA A 21 -5.18 4.07 -17.02
CA ALA A 21 -6.21 4.98 -16.51
C ALA A 21 -5.85 6.43 -16.82
N VAL A 22 -6.83 7.23 -17.24
CA VAL A 22 -6.71 8.69 -17.38
C VAL A 22 -7.24 9.32 -16.10
N VAL A 23 -6.40 10.13 -15.45
CA VAL A 23 -6.77 10.84 -14.22
C VAL A 23 -7.30 12.22 -14.61
N ASP A 24 -8.45 12.62 -14.05
CA ASP A 24 -9.01 13.96 -14.27
C ASP A 24 -8.04 15.04 -13.77
N PRO A 25 -7.69 16.05 -14.59
CA PRO A 25 -6.68 17.07 -14.26
C PRO A 25 -7.15 18.11 -13.23
N SER A 26 -8.39 18.03 -12.75
CA SER A 26 -8.92 18.89 -11.66
C SER A 26 -8.45 18.46 -10.28
N CYS A 27 -7.80 17.30 -10.20
CA CYS A 27 -7.18 16.80 -9.00
C CYS A 27 -5.83 17.53 -8.83
N GLY A 28 -5.72 18.40 -7.82
CA GLY A 28 -4.51 19.20 -7.53
C GLY A 28 -3.25 18.33 -7.33
N GLN A 29 -2.11 18.92 -6.95
CA GLN A 29 -0.85 18.16 -6.73
C GLN A 29 -1.08 16.93 -5.83
N ILE A 30 -1.24 15.76 -6.44
CA ILE A 30 -1.45 14.48 -5.79
C ILE A 30 -0.24 13.65 -6.15
N MET A 31 0.49 13.20 -5.13
CA MET A 31 1.72 12.46 -5.34
C MET A 31 1.52 10.95 -5.28
N ASN A 32 0.43 10.44 -4.68
CA ASN A 32 0.16 9.00 -4.59
C ASN A 32 -1.35 8.71 -4.48
N ALA A 33 -1.79 7.59 -5.07
CA ALA A 33 -3.15 7.08 -5.04
C ALA A 33 -3.15 5.54 -4.97
N MET A 34 -4.27 4.93 -4.58
CA MET A 34 -4.42 3.47 -4.55
C MET A 34 -5.49 3.00 -5.52
N THR A 35 -5.12 2.12 -6.45
CA THR A 35 -6.08 1.46 -7.36
C THR A 35 -6.70 0.23 -6.69
N GLN A 36 -8.00 0.03 -6.91
CA GLN A 36 -8.77 -1.12 -6.47
C GLN A 36 -9.79 -1.57 -7.52
N ALA A 37 -10.12 -2.86 -7.50
CA ALA A 37 -11.10 -3.44 -8.41
C ALA A 37 -12.50 -2.86 -8.19
N LEU A 38 -13.25 -2.69 -9.28
CA LEU A 38 -14.69 -2.41 -9.20
C LEU A 38 -15.49 -3.67 -9.48
N PRO A 39 -16.56 -3.92 -8.70
CA PRO A 39 -17.55 -4.91 -9.09
C PRO A 39 -18.33 -4.36 -10.29
N SER A 40 -17.94 -4.75 -11.50
CA SER A 40 -18.68 -4.46 -12.72
C SER A 40 -19.09 -5.78 -13.37
N LYS A 41 -20.22 -5.77 -14.09
CA LYS A 41 -20.76 -6.96 -14.78
C LYS A 41 -19.79 -7.60 -15.79
N HIS A 42 -18.70 -6.92 -16.14
CA HIS A 42 -17.65 -7.39 -17.03
C HIS A 42 -16.31 -7.67 -16.31
N ALA A 43 -16.18 -7.31 -15.04
CA ALA A 43 -14.97 -7.51 -14.25
C ALA A 43 -15.05 -8.71 -13.28
N ASP A 44 -16.20 -9.39 -13.19
CA ASP A 44 -16.37 -10.55 -12.29
C ASP A 44 -15.39 -11.70 -12.57
N ASN A 45 -14.86 -11.78 -13.80
CA ASN A 45 -13.95 -12.81 -14.28
C ASN A 45 -12.49 -12.32 -14.41
N LEU A 46 -12.19 -11.13 -13.88
CA LEU A 46 -10.93 -10.43 -14.09
C LEU A 46 -10.41 -9.90 -12.76
N LEU A 47 -9.32 -10.47 -12.28
CA LEU A 47 -8.67 -10.00 -11.07
C LEU A 47 -7.86 -8.75 -11.35
N ILE A 48 -7.97 -7.75 -10.48
CA ILE A 48 -7.20 -6.50 -10.57
C ILE A 48 -6.36 -6.38 -9.32
N ALA A 49 -5.04 -6.25 -9.50
CA ALA A 49 -4.14 -6.06 -8.38
C ALA A 49 -4.28 -4.65 -7.79
N LYS A 50 -4.32 -4.56 -6.46
CA LYS A 50 -4.18 -3.28 -5.77
C LYS A 50 -2.75 -2.78 -5.90
N ALA A 51 -2.58 -1.53 -6.28
CA ALA A 51 -1.28 -0.90 -6.40
C ALA A 51 -1.30 0.53 -5.84
N VAL A 52 -0.19 0.92 -5.21
CA VAL A 52 0.08 2.34 -4.94
C VAL A 52 0.71 2.92 -6.20
N VAL A 53 0.15 4.00 -6.69
CA VAL A 53 0.50 4.60 -7.98
C VAL A 53 0.64 6.10 -7.81
N ASP A 54 1.56 6.72 -8.55
CA ASP A 54 1.65 8.17 -8.62
C ASP A 54 0.75 8.69 -9.76
N PRO A 55 -0.36 9.38 -9.45
CA PRO A 55 -1.28 9.88 -10.48
C PRO A 55 -0.77 11.15 -11.19
N SER A 56 0.35 11.75 -10.74
CA SER A 56 0.88 13.00 -11.31
C SER A 56 1.25 12.87 -12.79
N CYS A 57 1.60 11.66 -13.24
CA CYS A 57 1.95 11.35 -14.63
C CYS A 57 0.73 11.20 -15.55
N GLY A 58 -0.51 11.30 -15.03
CA GLY A 58 -1.75 11.19 -15.80
C GLY A 58 -2.03 9.80 -16.40
N GLN A 59 -1.14 8.83 -16.18
CA GLN A 59 -1.24 7.46 -16.66
C GLN A 59 -1.00 6.52 -15.48
N ILE A 60 -2.01 5.73 -15.13
CA ILE A 60 -1.90 4.74 -14.06
C ILE A 60 -1.86 3.34 -14.68
N PRO A 61 -0.81 2.54 -14.44
CA PRO A 61 -0.79 1.16 -14.86
C PRO A 61 -1.72 0.33 -13.99
N ILE A 62 -2.64 -0.40 -14.62
CA ILE A 62 -3.51 -1.37 -13.95
C ILE A 62 -3.00 -2.76 -14.31
N ARG A 63 -2.78 -3.61 -13.30
CA ARG A 63 -2.39 -5.02 -13.48
C ARG A 63 -3.60 -5.91 -13.35
N MET A 64 -3.89 -6.69 -14.39
CA MET A 64 -5.11 -7.46 -14.49
C MET A 64 -4.82 -8.90 -14.90
N ALA A 65 -5.50 -9.86 -14.29
CA ALA A 65 -5.36 -11.29 -14.57
C ALA A 65 -6.72 -11.92 -14.88
N ASN A 66 -6.84 -12.52 -16.06
CA ASN A 66 -8.00 -13.31 -16.43
C ASN A 66 -7.96 -14.65 -15.66
N ILE A 67 -8.99 -14.92 -14.86
CA ILE A 67 -9.10 -16.16 -14.07
C ILE A 67 -9.96 -17.23 -14.76
N THR A 68 -10.38 -16.99 -15.99
CA THR A 68 -11.17 -17.93 -16.80
C THR A 68 -10.34 -18.55 -17.90
N ASP A 69 -10.76 -19.73 -18.37
CA ASP A 69 -10.12 -20.43 -19.48
C ASP A 69 -10.54 -19.90 -20.87
N PHE A 70 -11.33 -18.81 -20.90
CA PHE A 70 -11.83 -18.19 -22.12
C PHE A 70 -11.27 -16.77 -22.26
N GLU A 71 -11.06 -16.34 -23.51
CA GLU A 71 -10.60 -14.99 -23.81
C GLU A 71 -11.62 -13.94 -23.31
N GLN A 72 -11.11 -12.91 -22.64
CA GLN A 72 -11.89 -11.78 -22.14
C GLN A 72 -11.55 -10.54 -22.96
N ILE A 73 -12.54 -10.02 -23.70
CA ILE A 73 -12.38 -8.79 -24.49
C ILE A 73 -12.83 -7.59 -23.64
N ILE A 74 -11.92 -6.67 -23.37
CA ILE A 74 -12.22 -5.39 -22.72
C ILE A 74 -12.45 -4.35 -23.80
N GLN A 75 -13.65 -3.76 -23.83
CA GLN A 75 -13.93 -2.68 -24.77
C GLN A 75 -13.22 -1.39 -24.35
N PRO A 76 -12.84 -0.53 -25.30
CA PRO A 76 -12.45 0.85 -24.99
C PRO A 76 -13.50 1.52 -24.08
N ASP A 77 -13.05 2.42 -23.20
CA ASP A 77 -13.89 3.12 -22.21
C ASP A 77 -14.60 2.23 -21.17
N THR A 78 -14.26 0.94 -21.10
CA THR A 78 -14.77 0.06 -20.03
C THR A 78 -14.17 0.48 -18.69
N HIS A 79 -15.05 0.74 -17.71
CA HIS A 79 -14.64 1.14 -16.37
C HIS A 79 -14.31 -0.10 -15.51
N VAL A 80 -13.02 -0.40 -15.36
CA VAL A 80 -12.54 -1.65 -14.76
C VAL A 80 -12.06 -1.49 -13.30
N ALA A 81 -11.55 -0.32 -12.92
CA ALA A 81 -10.98 -0.07 -11.60
C ALA A 81 -11.40 1.29 -11.04
N HIS A 82 -11.38 1.41 -9.71
CA HIS A 82 -11.51 2.67 -9.00
C HIS A 82 -10.18 3.04 -8.35
N THR A 83 -9.88 4.34 -8.28
CA THR A 83 -8.68 4.83 -7.61
C THR A 83 -9.10 5.71 -6.44
N ASP A 84 -8.79 5.27 -5.22
CA ASP A 84 -8.96 6.08 -4.03
C ASP A 84 -7.75 6.99 -3.86
N ILE A 85 -8.01 8.29 -3.89
CA ILE A 85 -6.98 9.31 -3.65
C ILE A 85 -6.92 9.55 -2.14
N ASN A 86 -6.11 8.74 -1.47
CA ASN A 86 -5.74 9.02 -0.10
C ASN A 86 -4.56 9.99 -0.11
N LYS A 87 -4.72 11.15 0.52
CA LYS A 87 -3.63 12.10 0.78
C LYS A 87 -2.63 11.43 1.72
N LEU A 88 -1.72 10.63 1.17
CA LEU A 88 -0.54 10.17 1.88
C LEU A 88 0.28 11.43 2.16
N MET A 89 0.37 11.80 3.43
CA MET A 89 1.19 12.94 3.84
C MET A 89 2.64 12.65 3.45
N ASN A 90 3.23 13.53 2.64
CA ASN A 90 4.67 13.56 2.49
C ASN A 90 5.25 13.97 3.84
N VAL A 91 5.75 13.00 4.61
CA VAL A 91 6.53 13.26 5.81
C VAL A 91 7.95 13.58 5.35
N THR A 92 8.16 14.77 4.80
CA THR A 92 9.51 15.22 4.43
C THR A 92 9.67 16.72 4.67
N SER A 93 9.46 17.15 5.91
CA SER A 93 10.23 18.27 6.49
C SER A 93 11.28 17.65 7.39
N PHE A 94 12.42 17.26 6.81
CA PHE A 94 13.53 16.71 7.57
C PHE A 94 14.30 17.89 8.18
N ASP A 95 14.19 18.07 9.49
CA ASP A 95 15.15 18.89 10.23
C ASP A 95 16.48 18.12 10.27
N GLU A 96 17.48 18.60 9.54
CA GLU A 96 18.82 18.02 9.45
C GLU A 96 19.61 18.10 10.77
N SER A 97 19.04 18.71 11.81
CA SER A 97 19.68 19.05 13.08
C SER A 97 19.26 18.16 14.26
N LYS A 98 18.75 16.95 14.01
CA LYS A 98 18.41 16.02 15.10
C LYS A 98 19.61 15.15 15.48
N GLU A 99 19.98 15.16 16.74
CA GLU A 99 20.88 14.17 17.33
C GLU A 99 20.26 12.76 17.25
N ILE A 100 21.10 11.73 17.27
CA ILE A 100 20.66 10.33 17.16
C ILE A 100 19.87 9.95 18.41
N PRO A 101 18.62 9.49 18.26
CA PRO A 101 17.80 9.11 19.40
C PRO A 101 18.37 7.93 20.19
N SER A 102 18.18 7.93 21.51
CA SER A 102 18.78 6.96 22.43
C SER A 102 18.42 5.49 22.16
N HIS A 103 17.25 5.23 21.56
CA HIS A 103 16.83 3.88 21.18
C HIS A 103 17.56 3.33 19.94
N LEU A 104 18.25 4.19 19.18
CA LEU A 104 19.05 3.80 18.02
C LEU A 104 20.56 3.73 18.31
N THR A 105 20.98 4.11 19.52
CA THR A 105 22.41 4.09 19.89
C THR A 105 23.01 2.69 19.81
N ASP A 106 22.31 1.67 20.32
CA ASP A 106 22.72 0.26 20.21
C ASP A 106 22.85 -0.18 18.74
N LEU A 107 21.90 0.22 17.90
CA LEU A 107 21.90 -0.13 16.48
C LEU A 107 23.07 0.54 15.75
N LYS A 108 23.36 1.80 16.05
CA LYS A 108 24.52 2.53 15.52
C LYS A 108 25.82 1.82 15.90
N GLU A 109 25.99 1.51 17.19
CA GLU A 109 27.21 0.89 17.72
C GLU A 109 27.51 -0.42 16.99
N ARG A 110 26.55 -1.35 16.97
CA ARG A 110 26.67 -2.65 16.27
C ARG A 110 26.87 -2.53 14.76
N SER A 111 26.35 -1.46 14.15
CA SER A 111 26.47 -1.25 12.70
C SER A 111 27.74 -0.51 12.31
N SER A 112 28.45 0.09 13.26
CA SER A 112 29.63 0.92 13.03
C SER A 112 30.98 0.19 13.07
N GLU A 113 31.01 -1.07 13.53
CA GLU A 113 32.25 -1.83 13.80
C GLU A 113 33.18 -1.99 12.58
N LEU A 114 32.64 -2.00 11.35
CA LEU A 114 33.39 -2.23 10.12
C LEU A 114 33.27 -1.07 9.11
N LEU A 115 32.80 0.10 9.56
CA LEU A 115 32.57 1.27 8.71
C LEU A 115 33.74 2.26 8.79
N SER A 116 34.01 2.96 7.68
CA SER A 116 34.90 4.12 7.69
C SER A 116 34.21 5.34 8.32
N GLU A 117 34.99 6.36 8.71
CA GLU A 117 34.46 7.60 9.30
C GLU A 117 33.40 8.28 8.40
N ASP A 118 33.63 8.31 7.09
CA ASP A 118 32.68 8.83 6.11
C ASP A 118 31.37 8.04 6.09
N GLN A 119 31.47 6.71 6.18
CA GLN A 119 30.30 5.82 6.22
C GLN A 119 29.53 5.93 7.53
N ILE A 120 30.22 6.16 8.64
CA ILE A 120 29.59 6.42 9.95
C ILE A 120 28.77 7.71 9.88
N SER A 121 29.30 8.77 9.26
CA SER A 121 28.55 10.01 9.04
C SER A 121 27.30 9.81 8.17
N GLN A 122 27.39 8.95 7.14
CA GLN A 122 26.23 8.59 6.32
C GLN A 122 25.21 7.74 7.09
N LEU A 123 25.67 6.81 7.92
CA LEU A 123 24.83 6.00 8.79
C LEU A 123 24.06 6.88 9.77
N ASP A 124 24.71 7.86 10.38
CA ASP A 124 24.08 8.80 11.31
C ASP A 124 22.94 9.56 10.65
N LYS A 125 23.18 10.13 9.47
CA LYS A 125 22.15 10.80 8.67
C LYS A 125 21.00 9.87 8.31
N LEU A 126 21.28 8.61 8.01
CA LEU A 126 20.28 7.61 7.66
C LEU A 126 19.40 7.26 8.87
N LEU A 127 20.01 7.02 10.03
CA LEU A 127 19.30 6.71 11.27
C LEU A 127 18.40 7.87 11.70
N ILE A 128 18.89 9.11 11.59
CA ILE A 128 18.10 10.32 11.89
C ILE A 128 16.92 10.44 10.91
N LYS A 129 17.17 10.24 9.62
CA LYS A 129 16.15 10.37 8.56
C LYS A 129 15.02 9.34 8.73
N TYR A 130 15.34 8.13 9.16
CA TYR A 130 14.39 7.04 9.29
C TYR A 130 14.09 6.67 10.75
N ASP A 131 14.26 7.61 11.69
CA ASP A 131 14.03 7.39 13.13
C ASP A 131 12.66 6.75 13.41
N THR A 132 11.61 7.25 12.74
CA THR A 132 10.23 6.77 12.92
C THR A 132 9.98 5.36 12.39
N THR A 133 10.92 4.75 11.67
CA THR A 133 10.77 3.39 11.15
C THR A 133 11.14 2.32 12.19
N PHE A 134 11.92 2.70 13.20
CA PHE A 134 12.35 1.80 14.25
C PHE A 134 11.42 1.91 15.47
N SER A 135 11.09 0.76 16.06
CA SER A 135 10.33 0.73 17.32
C SER A 135 11.18 1.27 18.46
N LYS A 136 10.63 2.23 19.21
CA LYS A 136 11.30 2.84 20.38
C LYS A 136 11.36 1.89 21.58
N ASN A 137 10.40 0.98 21.69
CA ASN A 137 10.32 -0.02 22.76
C ASN A 137 9.45 -1.22 22.34
N LYS A 138 9.39 -2.26 23.19
CA LYS A 138 8.61 -3.48 22.94
C LYS A 138 7.09 -3.26 22.77
N SER A 139 6.59 -2.11 23.21
CA SER A 139 5.18 -1.74 23.12
C SER A 139 4.89 -0.78 21.96
N ASP A 140 5.91 -0.40 21.20
CA ASP A 140 5.81 0.50 20.05
C ASP A 140 5.44 -0.29 18.80
N PHE A 141 4.18 -0.71 18.79
CA PHE A 141 3.56 -1.36 17.65
C PHE A 141 3.10 -0.29 16.66
N GLY A 142 3.72 -0.23 15.48
CA GLY A 142 3.34 0.69 14.42
C GLY A 142 1.85 0.56 14.06
N ARG A 143 1.19 1.70 13.81
CA ARG A 143 -0.23 1.75 13.44
C ARG A 143 -0.43 2.49 12.12
N ALA A 144 -0.97 1.78 11.13
CA ALA A 144 -1.44 2.41 9.89
C ALA A 144 -2.78 3.12 10.15
N SER A 145 -2.75 4.45 10.27
CA SER A 145 -3.96 5.27 10.49
C SER A 145 -4.73 5.57 9.19
N ALA A 146 -4.03 5.51 8.04
CA ALA A 146 -4.56 5.89 6.74
C ALA A 146 -5.64 4.94 6.21
N ILE A 147 -5.65 3.67 6.64
CA ILE A 147 -6.59 2.66 6.18
C ILE A 147 -7.34 2.11 7.38
N LYS A 148 -8.67 2.13 7.30
CA LYS A 148 -9.55 1.45 8.25
C LYS A 148 -10.33 0.39 7.50
N HIS A 149 -10.27 -0.85 7.97
CA HIS A 149 -11.07 -1.94 7.44
C HIS A 149 -12.35 -2.09 8.26
N THR A 150 -13.49 -2.12 7.58
CA THR A 150 -14.78 -2.46 8.20
C THR A 150 -15.05 -3.94 7.94
N ILE A 151 -15.32 -4.70 9.00
CA ILE A 151 -15.80 -6.08 8.87
C ILE A 151 -17.31 -6.02 8.67
N SER A 152 -17.79 -6.47 7.50
CA SER A 152 -19.23 -6.55 7.23
C SER A 152 -19.82 -7.75 7.97
N THR A 153 -20.46 -7.50 9.11
CA THR A 153 -21.14 -8.56 9.90
C THR A 153 -22.56 -8.83 9.42
N GLY A 154 -23.11 -8.04 8.48
CA GLY A 154 -24.49 -8.17 8.02
C GLY A 154 -25.49 -8.18 9.19
N ASP A 155 -26.44 -9.12 9.15
CA ASP A 155 -27.43 -9.34 10.21
C ASP A 155 -26.96 -10.32 11.32
N ALA A 156 -25.69 -10.72 11.30
CA ALA A 156 -25.15 -11.65 12.29
C ALA A 156 -25.15 -11.01 13.69
N LYS A 157 -25.90 -11.62 14.61
CA LYS A 157 -25.95 -11.19 16.01
C LYS A 157 -24.60 -11.51 16.70
N PRO A 158 -24.12 -10.66 17.62
CA PRO A 158 -22.93 -10.95 18.42
C PRO A 158 -23.06 -12.28 19.17
N ILE A 159 -22.04 -13.13 19.11
CA ILE A 159 -22.00 -14.42 19.80
C ILE A 159 -20.97 -14.35 20.93
N LYS A 160 -21.39 -14.71 22.15
CA LYS A 160 -20.48 -14.87 23.29
C LYS A 160 -19.96 -16.31 23.31
N GLN A 161 -18.67 -16.52 23.04
CA GLN A 161 -18.02 -17.82 23.16
C GLN A 161 -17.11 -17.86 24.39
N ALA A 162 -17.25 -18.90 25.24
CA ALA A 162 -16.34 -19.12 26.36
C ALA A 162 -14.95 -19.56 25.86
N PRO A 163 -13.85 -19.13 26.50
CA PRO A 163 -12.51 -19.60 26.14
C PRO A 163 -12.40 -21.12 26.23
N ARG A 164 -11.89 -21.77 25.18
CA ARG A 164 -11.58 -23.21 25.25
C ARG A 164 -10.27 -23.42 26.00
N LEU A 165 -10.37 -23.77 27.27
CA LEU A 165 -9.23 -24.19 28.09
C LEU A 165 -8.99 -25.69 27.92
N PRO A 166 -7.72 -26.14 27.87
CA PRO A 166 -7.39 -27.57 27.95
C PRO A 166 -7.87 -28.15 29.28
N PHE A 167 -8.19 -29.45 29.31
CA PHE A 167 -8.76 -30.11 30.50
C PHE A 167 -7.91 -29.92 31.76
N SER A 168 -6.58 -29.88 31.64
CA SER A 168 -5.64 -29.65 32.75
C SER A 168 -5.63 -28.22 33.31
N LYS A 169 -6.31 -27.27 32.65
CA LYS A 169 -6.48 -25.88 33.11
C LYS A 169 -7.94 -25.55 33.43
N ARG A 170 -8.79 -26.58 33.52
CA ARG A 170 -10.15 -26.46 34.06
C ARG A 170 -10.06 -26.94 35.51
N GLU A 171 -10.13 -25.98 36.44
CA GLU A 171 -10.19 -26.06 37.92
C GLU A 171 -9.56 -27.27 38.62
#